data_AF-A0A5A7PIU7-F1
#
_entry.id   AF-A0A5A7PIU7-F1
#
_cell.length_a   1.000
_cell.length_b   1.000
_cell.length_c   1.000
_cell.angle_alpha   90.00
_cell.angle_beta   90.00
_cell.angle_gamma   90.00
#
_symmetry.space_group_name_H-M   'P 1'
#
loop_
_entity.id
_entity.type
_entity.pdbx_description
1 polymer ?
#
loop_
_entity_poly.entity_id
_entity_poly.type
_entity_poly.pdbx_seq_one_letter_code
_entity_poly.pdbx_strand_id
1 'polypeptide(L)'
;MGSKHLDDGNPQVDDRSFLKHIHDNVHGNIYLDPLSLKFVDTEQFQRLRDLKQLGLSYMVYPGAVHSRFEHSLGVYCLASEAINRLKRYQGLELNIEPFDIQTVKLAGLLHDVGHGPFSHMFEREFLPRVLHDQKWSHEEMSLRMIDYVVDEHNIDIDPECLKKVKELIVASENATSKSSKEKLFLYDIVANGRNGIDVDKFDYIVRDSRACGLGCNFQFQRVLETMRVIDDEICYRAKECLTIHKLFVTRADLHRTVYTHAKVKAIELMFVDAMIKANDALQISAYIDDPAQYWKLDDTILKAIETSSGQDLKESRDLVLRIRRRDLYQFCNELTVPKEQLEYFKNVTAHDIVCSQSSNHPTLHVEDIAVSNVKIDLTRGRNNPLESISFFKDYDSSEKFTIKNELVSHLLPSSYQDLIVRVYSKKPHLVSKMELFFVHKVEAVSEAFENFQLKTYGMKTQVHATPEKKKHKQLSNALPPCMTTSLDVAVCTKSEKVMTTSLDVAVCTKSD
;
A
#
# COMPACT_ATOMS: atom_id res chain seq x y z
N MET A 1 5.58 37.15 55.67
CA MET A 1 5.55 37.69 54.30
C MET A 1 5.57 36.51 53.36
N GLY A 2 4.41 36.19 52.80
CA GLY A 2 4.28 35.13 51.81
C GLY A 2 4.62 35.66 50.42
N SER A 3 5.19 34.79 49.60
CA SER A 3 4.97 34.83 48.16
C SER A 3 4.87 33.39 47.70
N LYS A 4 3.63 32.90 47.61
CA LYS A 4 3.31 31.72 46.81
C LYS A 4 3.41 32.18 45.37
N HIS A 5 4.41 31.71 44.63
CA HIS A 5 4.32 31.70 43.18
C HIS A 5 3.17 30.76 42.82
N LEU A 6 2.06 31.37 42.40
CA LEU A 6 0.97 30.65 41.73
C LEU A 6 1.51 30.26 40.36
N ASP A 7 1.76 28.97 40.24
CA ASP A 7 1.89 28.24 39.00
C ASP A 7 0.51 28.26 38.33
N ASP A 8 0.31 29.13 37.34
CA ASP A 8 -0.88 29.13 36.46
C ASP A 8 -0.77 28.02 35.40
N GLY A 9 -0.43 26.82 35.86
CA GLY A 9 -0.52 25.60 35.07
C GLY A 9 -2.00 25.27 34.83
N ASN A 10 -2.43 25.30 33.57
CA ASN A 10 -3.75 24.80 33.18
C ASN A 10 -3.81 23.28 33.48
N PRO A 11 -4.53 22.80 34.52
CA PRO A 11 -4.40 21.43 35.02
C PRO A 11 -5.16 20.39 34.17
N GLN A 12 -5.80 20.79 33.07
CA GLN A 12 -6.79 19.95 32.39
C GLN A 12 -6.24 19.03 31.30
N VAL A 13 -5.01 19.22 30.79
CA VAL A 13 -4.55 18.51 29.59
C VAL A 13 -3.84 17.17 29.89
N ASP A 14 -3.36 16.96 31.12
CA ASP A 14 -2.57 15.77 31.51
C ASP A 14 -3.28 14.82 32.49
N ASP A 15 -4.52 15.09 32.89
CA ASP A 15 -5.27 14.15 33.73
C ASP A 15 -5.82 12.99 32.89
N ARG A 16 -5.25 11.79 33.13
CA ARG A 16 -5.66 10.53 32.49
C ARG A 16 -7.13 10.20 32.68
N SER A 17 -7.81 10.77 33.67
CA SER A 17 -9.23 10.53 33.91
C SER A 17 -10.13 11.04 32.77
N PHE A 18 -9.66 12.01 31.97
CA PHE A 18 -10.39 12.59 30.84
C PHE A 18 -9.97 12.04 29.47
N LEU A 19 -8.96 11.17 29.42
CA LEU A 19 -8.47 10.59 28.17
C LEU A 19 -9.12 9.24 27.90
N LYS A 20 -9.60 9.03 26.67
CA LYS A 20 -10.06 7.71 26.25
C LYS A 20 -8.86 6.83 25.96
N HIS A 21 -8.79 5.70 26.64
CA HIS A 21 -7.76 4.69 26.44
C HIS A 21 -8.19 3.67 25.38
N ILE A 22 -7.30 3.39 24.42
CA ILE A 22 -7.42 2.34 23.42
C ILE A 22 -6.11 1.54 23.39
N HIS A 23 -6.20 0.21 23.37
CA HIS A 23 -5.03 -0.66 23.20
C HIS A 23 -4.85 -1.02 21.73
N ASP A 24 -3.73 -0.61 21.15
CA ASP A 24 -3.29 -0.89 19.80
C ASP A 24 -2.17 -1.95 19.79
N ASN A 25 -2.19 -2.83 18.81
CA ASN A 25 -1.25 -3.94 18.72
C ASN A 25 0.16 -3.51 18.29
N VAL A 26 0.34 -2.33 17.69
CA VAL A 26 1.65 -1.80 17.25
C VAL A 26 2.22 -0.85 18.31
N HIS A 27 1.43 0.11 18.78
CA HIS A 27 1.88 1.21 19.65
C HIS A 27 1.56 1.02 21.13
N GLY A 28 0.84 -0.03 21.51
CA GLY A 28 0.41 -0.25 22.88
C GLY A 28 -0.74 0.67 23.25
N ASN A 29 -0.61 1.45 24.33
CA ASN A 29 -1.72 2.28 24.81
C ASN A 29 -1.76 3.63 24.12
N ILE A 30 -2.83 3.90 23.37
CA ILE A 30 -3.14 5.17 22.74
C ILE A 30 -4.16 5.91 23.61
N TYR A 31 -3.92 7.20 23.82
CA TYR A 31 -4.78 8.08 24.62
C TYR A 31 -5.35 9.20 23.75
N LEU A 32 -6.67 9.21 23.60
CA LEU A 32 -7.40 10.22 22.84
C LEU A 32 -7.88 11.33 23.78
N ASP A 33 -7.64 12.58 23.39
CA ASP A 33 -8.23 13.74 24.05
C ASP A 33 -9.72 13.89 23.71
N PRO A 34 -10.50 14.65 24.52
CA PRO A 34 -11.93 14.80 24.31
C PRO A 34 -12.33 15.32 22.93
N LEU A 35 -11.57 16.23 22.31
CA LEU A 35 -11.89 16.76 20.98
C LEU A 35 -11.67 15.69 19.90
N SER A 36 -10.53 15.00 19.94
CA SER A 36 -10.25 13.87 19.03
C SER A 36 -11.30 12.76 19.16
N LEU A 37 -11.76 12.48 20.38
CA LEU A 37 -12.79 11.48 20.63
C LEU A 37 -14.14 11.85 19.98
N LYS A 38 -14.51 13.14 19.94
CA LYS A 38 -15.73 13.58 19.24
C LYS A 38 -15.73 13.21 17.76
N PHE A 39 -14.57 13.18 17.10
CA PHE A 39 -14.47 12.72 15.71
C PHE A 39 -14.48 11.19 15.62
N VAL A 40 -13.76 10.51 16.53
CA VAL A 40 -13.68 9.04 16.54
C VAL A 40 -15.06 8.41 16.73
N ASP A 41 -15.88 8.96 17.61
CA ASP A 41 -17.22 8.45 17.95
C ASP A 41 -18.31 8.95 16.98
N THR A 42 -18.00 8.98 15.68
CA THR A 42 -18.92 9.30 14.57
C THR A 42 -19.03 8.14 13.59
N GLU A 43 -20.14 8.02 12.87
CA GLU A 43 -20.32 6.97 11.86
C GLU A 43 -19.27 7.05 10.76
N GLN A 44 -18.90 8.27 10.35
CA GLN A 44 -17.95 8.54 9.28
C GLN A 44 -16.54 8.07 9.63
N PHE A 45 -16.11 8.23 10.89
CA PHE A 45 -14.83 7.70 11.35
C PHE A 45 -14.91 6.19 11.67
N GLN A 46 -16.01 5.72 12.28
CA GLN A 46 -16.18 4.29 12.56
C GLN A 46 -16.23 3.43 11.29
N ARG A 47 -16.72 3.98 10.17
CA ARG A 47 -16.67 3.36 8.82
C ARG A 47 -15.26 2.90 8.44
N LEU A 48 -14.20 3.55 8.92
CA LEU A 48 -12.82 3.12 8.64
C LEU A 48 -12.51 1.70 9.11
N ARG A 49 -13.31 1.13 10.03
CA ARG A 49 -13.22 -0.28 10.47
C ARG A 49 -13.55 -1.26 9.35
N ASP A 50 -14.43 -0.84 8.45
CA ASP A 50 -14.93 -1.62 7.32
C ASP A 50 -14.17 -1.33 6.02
N LEU A 51 -13.04 -0.62 6.12
CA LEU A 51 -12.11 -0.35 5.03
C LEU A 51 -10.77 -1.03 5.30
N LYS A 52 -10.47 -2.12 4.60
CA LYS A 52 -9.17 -2.81 4.70
C LYS A 52 -8.05 -1.86 4.29
N GLN A 53 -7.03 -1.73 5.13
CA GLN A 53 -5.82 -0.93 4.86
C GLN A 53 -5.19 -1.36 3.52
N LEU A 54 -5.05 -2.67 3.34
CA LEU A 54 -4.38 -3.26 2.17
C LEU A 54 -5.37 -3.80 1.12
N GLY A 55 -6.61 -3.30 1.12
CA GLY A 55 -7.65 -3.69 0.18
C GLY A 55 -7.82 -5.20 0.09
N LEU A 56 -7.70 -5.77 -1.10
CA LEU A 56 -7.87 -7.22 -1.34
C LEU A 56 -6.63 -8.06 -1.01
N SER A 57 -5.56 -7.47 -0.47
CA SER A 57 -4.33 -8.19 -0.09
C SER A 57 -4.57 -9.29 0.93
N TYR A 58 -5.61 -9.19 1.78
CA TYR A 58 -5.99 -10.24 2.74
C TYR A 58 -6.29 -11.59 2.07
N MET A 59 -6.67 -11.58 0.79
CA MET A 59 -6.87 -12.80 0.01
C MET A 59 -5.56 -13.49 -0.40
N VAL A 60 -4.40 -12.88 -0.18
CA VAL A 60 -3.07 -13.49 -0.39
C VAL A 60 -2.29 -13.60 0.91
N TYR A 61 -2.42 -12.58 1.77
CA TYR A 61 -1.82 -12.50 3.11
C TYR A 61 -2.94 -12.57 4.16
N PRO A 62 -3.31 -13.75 4.68
CA PRO A 62 -4.48 -13.89 5.53
C PRO A 62 -4.47 -13.06 6.82
N GLY A 63 -3.28 -12.62 7.27
CA GLY A 63 -3.14 -11.72 8.42
C GLY A 63 -3.35 -10.24 8.11
N ALA A 64 -3.37 -9.83 6.83
CA ALA A 64 -3.57 -8.45 6.38
C ALA A 64 -5.05 -8.03 6.43
N VAL A 65 -5.70 -8.25 7.58
CA VAL A 65 -7.12 -7.97 7.82
C VAL A 65 -7.37 -6.64 8.53
N HIS A 66 -6.31 -5.94 8.89
CA HIS A 66 -6.35 -4.64 9.55
C HIS A 66 -7.00 -3.57 8.67
N SER A 67 -7.58 -2.59 9.33
CA SER A 67 -8.38 -1.53 8.71
C SER A 67 -7.70 -0.17 8.80
N ARG A 68 -8.24 0.80 8.05
CA ARG A 68 -7.83 2.21 8.11
C ARG A 68 -8.05 2.79 9.51
N PHE A 69 -8.99 2.26 10.30
CA PHE A 69 -9.31 2.76 11.64
C PHE A 69 -8.11 2.69 12.60
N GLU A 70 -7.52 1.50 12.80
CA GLU A 70 -6.37 1.36 13.70
C GLU A 70 -5.10 2.02 13.14
N HIS A 71 -4.99 2.14 11.82
CA HIS A 71 -3.93 2.93 11.18
C HIS A 71 -4.06 4.41 11.57
N SER A 72 -5.23 5.03 11.38
CA SER A 72 -5.51 6.42 11.76
C SER A 72 -5.24 6.70 13.24
N LEU A 73 -5.59 5.78 14.14
CA LEU A 73 -5.25 5.89 15.56
C LEU A 73 -3.73 5.84 15.80
N GLY A 74 -3.02 4.97 15.09
CA GLY A 74 -1.57 4.87 15.15
C GLY A 74 -0.87 6.14 14.64
N VAL A 75 -1.34 6.70 13.53
CA VAL A 75 -0.83 7.98 12.99
C VAL A 75 -1.10 9.13 13.96
N TYR A 76 -2.28 9.20 14.58
CA TYR A 76 -2.55 10.14 15.68
C TYR A 76 -1.53 9.99 16.83
N CYS A 77 -1.24 8.76 17.25
CA CYS A 77 -0.29 8.49 18.34
C CYS A 77 1.12 8.97 17.97
N LEU A 78 1.59 8.67 16.76
CA LEU A 78 2.92 9.05 16.30
C LEU A 78 3.02 10.56 16.02
N ALA A 79 1.97 11.19 15.50
CA ALA A 79 1.89 12.64 15.33
C ALA A 79 1.99 13.36 16.68
N SER A 80 1.25 12.88 17.69
CA SER A 80 1.34 13.36 19.08
C SER A 80 2.75 13.22 19.62
N GLU A 81 3.37 12.05 19.47
CA GLU A 81 4.73 11.80 19.96
C GLU A 81 5.76 12.70 19.25
N ALA A 82 5.64 12.89 17.93
CA ALA A 82 6.52 13.73 17.15
C ALA A 82 6.50 15.19 17.62
N ILE A 83 5.32 15.80 17.70
CA ILE A 83 5.21 17.21 18.13
C ILE A 83 5.59 17.41 19.59
N ASN A 84 5.28 16.46 20.47
CA ASN A 84 5.66 16.54 21.88
C ASN A 84 7.17 16.41 22.11
N ARG A 85 7.87 15.60 21.28
CA ARG A 85 9.34 15.57 21.28
C ARG A 85 9.93 16.92 20.85
N LEU A 86 9.43 17.50 19.76
CA LEU A 86 9.87 18.83 19.32
C LEU A 86 9.59 19.90 20.39
N LYS A 87 8.42 19.87 21.01
CA LYS A 87 8.07 20.77 22.12
C LYS A 87 9.00 20.62 23.31
N ARG A 88 9.33 19.38 23.70
CA ARG A 88 10.21 19.09 24.84
C ARG A 88 11.60 19.70 24.67
N TYR A 89 12.16 19.65 23.46
CA TYR A 89 13.55 20.05 23.21
C TYR A 89 13.71 21.44 22.58
N GLN A 90 12.72 21.94 21.83
CA GLN A 90 12.77 23.22 21.12
C GLN A 90 11.47 24.05 21.26
N GLY A 91 10.56 23.69 22.18
CA GLY A 91 9.24 24.31 22.26
C GLY A 91 9.24 25.83 22.46
N LEU A 92 10.17 26.36 23.27
CA LEU A 92 10.31 27.80 23.50
C LEU A 92 10.86 28.53 22.26
N GLU A 93 11.87 27.97 21.60
CA GLU A 93 12.47 28.51 20.38
C GLU A 93 11.46 28.54 19.22
N LEU A 94 10.68 27.47 19.08
CA LEU A 94 9.73 27.28 18.00
C LEU A 94 8.32 27.81 18.32
N ASN A 95 8.12 28.34 19.53
CA ASN A 95 6.83 28.80 20.03
C ASN A 95 5.72 27.74 19.87
N ILE A 96 5.98 26.47 20.24
CA ILE A 96 5.01 25.36 20.06
C ILE A 96 3.93 25.45 21.14
N GLU A 97 2.74 25.85 20.70
CA GLU A 97 1.59 26.07 21.56
C GLU A 97 0.66 24.84 21.63
N PRO A 98 -0.21 24.73 22.65
CA PRO A 98 -1.23 23.67 22.71
C PRO A 98 -2.09 23.55 21.44
N PHE A 99 -2.36 24.69 20.79
CA PHE A 99 -3.04 24.76 19.50
C PHE A 99 -2.32 23.96 18.40
N ASP A 100 -0.99 24.06 18.30
CA ASP A 100 -0.22 23.33 17.28
C ASP A 100 -0.23 21.82 17.54
N ILE A 101 -0.14 21.42 18.81
CA ILE A 101 -0.19 20.01 19.22
C ILE A 101 -1.54 19.41 18.85
N GLN A 102 -2.65 20.08 19.19
CA GLN A 102 -4.00 19.60 18.88
C GLN A 102 -4.20 19.50 17.36
N THR A 103 -3.74 20.50 16.61
CA THR A 103 -3.84 20.53 15.14
C THR A 103 -3.09 19.36 14.50
N VAL A 104 -1.84 19.11 14.89
CA VAL A 104 -1.03 18.00 14.34
C VAL A 104 -1.64 16.64 14.68
N LYS A 105 -2.16 16.48 15.90
CA LYS A 105 -2.84 15.27 16.34
C LYS A 105 -4.10 14.99 15.51
N LEU A 106 -4.98 15.99 15.33
CA LEU A 106 -6.19 15.87 14.54
C LEU A 106 -5.89 15.61 13.06
N ALA A 107 -4.86 16.26 12.49
CA ALA A 107 -4.42 15.97 11.13
C ALA A 107 -3.97 14.50 10.98
N GLY A 108 -3.16 13.99 11.92
CA GLY A 108 -2.78 12.58 11.91
C GLY A 108 -3.96 11.62 12.04
N LEU A 109 -4.95 11.95 12.87
CA LEU A 109 -6.17 11.16 13.04
C LEU A 109 -7.02 11.11 11.77
N LEU A 110 -7.21 12.25 11.11
CA LEU A 110 -8.24 12.44 10.08
C LEU A 110 -7.72 12.35 8.65
N HIS A 111 -6.41 12.23 8.42
CA HIS A 111 -5.81 12.26 7.08
C HIS A 111 -6.42 11.25 6.09
N ASP A 112 -6.87 10.11 6.60
CA ASP A 112 -7.33 8.96 5.82
C ASP A 112 -8.85 8.75 5.82
N VAL A 113 -9.64 9.67 6.41
CA VAL A 113 -11.10 9.51 6.54
C VAL A 113 -11.81 9.48 5.17
N GLY A 114 -11.18 10.03 4.14
CA GLY A 114 -11.66 10.06 2.76
C GLY A 114 -11.39 8.82 1.92
N HIS A 115 -10.77 7.76 2.47
CA HIS A 115 -10.58 6.52 1.70
C HIS A 115 -11.90 5.84 1.32
N GLY A 116 -11.91 5.17 0.17
CA GLY A 116 -13.04 4.40 -0.36
C GLY A 116 -12.88 2.89 -0.22
N PRO A 117 -13.86 2.09 -0.70
CA PRO A 117 -13.84 0.64 -0.67
C PRO A 117 -12.54 0.04 -1.23
N PHE A 118 -11.86 -0.77 -0.44
CA PHE A 118 -10.57 -1.38 -0.75
C PHE A 118 -9.44 -0.36 -0.99
N SER A 119 -9.52 0.81 -0.33
CA SER A 119 -8.45 1.79 -0.22
C SER A 119 -7.93 2.26 -1.59
N HIS A 120 -6.63 2.15 -1.88
CA HIS A 120 -6.04 2.65 -3.13
C HIS A 120 -6.56 1.94 -4.39
N MET A 121 -7.15 0.75 -4.29
CA MET A 121 -7.77 0.10 -5.45
C MET A 121 -8.94 0.95 -5.97
N PHE A 122 -9.73 1.58 -5.07
CA PHE A 122 -10.85 2.44 -5.45
C PHE A 122 -10.37 3.61 -6.32
N GLU A 123 -9.45 4.39 -5.78
CA GLU A 123 -8.91 5.62 -6.38
C GLU A 123 -8.07 5.36 -7.62
N ARG A 124 -7.19 4.35 -7.60
CA ARG A 124 -6.15 4.18 -8.63
C ARG A 124 -6.54 3.21 -9.74
N GLU A 125 -7.55 2.38 -9.52
CA GLU A 125 -7.95 1.34 -10.49
C GLU A 125 -9.42 1.46 -10.90
N PHE A 126 -10.34 1.68 -9.96
CA PHE A 126 -11.77 1.76 -10.26
C PHE A 126 -12.19 3.13 -10.80
N LEU A 127 -11.97 4.22 -10.05
CA LEU A 127 -12.39 5.56 -10.43
C LEU A 127 -11.88 6.00 -11.82
N PRO A 128 -10.61 5.76 -12.22
CA PRO A 128 -10.13 6.16 -13.54
C PRO A 128 -10.81 5.43 -14.71
N ARG A 129 -11.54 4.34 -14.44
CA ARG A 129 -12.27 3.57 -15.45
C ARG A 129 -13.74 3.98 -15.57
N VAL A 130 -14.26 4.72 -14.59
CA VAL A 130 -15.65 5.21 -14.59
C VAL A 130 -15.74 6.73 -14.68
N LEU A 131 -14.67 7.45 -14.31
CA LEU A 131 -14.54 8.89 -14.45
C LEU A 131 -13.66 9.21 -15.67
N HIS A 132 -14.29 9.77 -16.70
CA HIS A 132 -13.60 10.23 -17.91
C HIS A 132 -12.86 11.55 -17.63
N ASP A 133 -11.68 11.46 -17.01
CA ASP A 133 -10.70 12.55 -16.77
C ASP A 133 -10.91 13.46 -15.54
N GLN A 134 -11.87 13.17 -14.67
CA GLN A 134 -11.98 13.87 -13.38
C GLN A 134 -10.87 13.41 -12.43
N LYS A 135 -10.08 14.36 -11.92
CA LYS A 135 -9.13 14.08 -10.83
C LYS A 135 -9.90 13.90 -9.54
N TRP A 136 -9.62 12.82 -8.84
CA TRP A 136 -10.16 12.51 -7.53
C TRP A 136 -8.99 12.03 -6.66
N SER A 137 -8.92 12.48 -5.42
CA SER A 137 -7.99 11.99 -4.41
C SER A 137 -8.69 11.75 -3.08
N HIS A 138 -8.21 10.75 -2.34
CA HIS A 138 -8.75 10.47 -1.01
C HIS A 138 -8.39 11.60 -0.03
N GLU A 139 -7.29 12.31 -0.24
CA GLU A 139 -6.88 13.47 0.54
C GLU A 139 -7.91 14.62 0.44
N GLU A 140 -8.37 14.96 -0.77
CA GLU A 140 -9.42 15.98 -0.97
C GLU A 140 -10.76 15.51 -0.38
N MET A 141 -11.09 14.23 -0.55
CA MET A 141 -12.28 13.67 0.09
C MET A 141 -12.18 13.70 1.63
N SER A 142 -10.99 13.49 2.21
CA SER A 142 -10.78 13.64 3.66
C SER A 142 -11.14 15.05 4.10
N LEU A 143 -10.75 16.09 3.36
CA LEU A 143 -11.10 17.48 3.70
C LEU A 143 -12.62 17.70 3.73
N ARG A 144 -13.31 17.25 2.67
CA ARG A 144 -14.77 17.39 2.54
C ARG A 144 -15.53 16.56 3.58
N MET A 145 -15.01 15.38 3.92
CA MET A 145 -15.57 14.52 4.96
C MET A 145 -15.39 15.13 6.36
N ILE A 146 -14.26 15.77 6.65
CA ILE A 146 -14.05 16.46 7.92
C ILE A 146 -15.06 17.60 8.07
N ASP A 147 -15.25 18.42 7.04
CA ASP A 147 -16.24 19.51 7.07
C ASP A 147 -17.65 18.95 7.31
N TYR A 148 -18.03 17.88 6.61
CA TYR A 148 -19.31 17.20 6.81
C TYR A 148 -19.49 16.66 8.24
N VAL A 149 -18.45 16.04 8.82
CA VAL A 149 -18.50 15.52 10.19
C VAL A 149 -18.67 16.64 11.22
N VAL A 150 -17.99 17.77 11.03
CA VAL A 150 -18.11 18.94 11.91
C VAL A 150 -19.54 19.48 11.88
N ASP A 151 -20.11 19.64 10.69
CA ASP A 151 -21.45 20.19 10.50
C ASP A 151 -22.55 19.24 11.01
N GLU A 152 -22.51 17.96 10.64
CA GLU A 152 -23.52 16.96 11.01
C GLU A 152 -23.56 16.72 12.53
N HIS A 153 -22.39 16.61 13.17
CA HIS A 153 -22.28 16.29 14.60
C HIS A 153 -22.13 17.52 15.50
N ASN A 154 -22.20 18.73 14.94
CA ASN A 154 -22.03 19.99 15.65
C ASN A 154 -20.76 20.00 16.53
N ILE A 155 -19.64 19.55 15.97
CA ILE A 155 -18.37 19.46 16.71
C ILE A 155 -17.83 20.87 16.91
N ASP A 156 -17.84 21.33 18.17
CA ASP A 156 -17.20 22.57 18.58
C ASP A 156 -15.67 22.47 18.42
N ILE A 157 -15.16 23.05 17.32
CA ILE A 157 -13.76 23.14 16.96
C ILE A 157 -13.47 24.58 16.48
N ASP A 158 -12.33 25.12 16.89
CA ASP A 158 -11.85 26.41 16.40
C ASP A 158 -11.67 26.38 14.86
N PRO A 159 -12.30 27.30 14.10
CA PRO A 159 -12.20 27.34 12.65
C PRO A 159 -10.76 27.42 12.12
N GLU A 160 -9.87 28.12 12.82
CA GLU A 160 -8.46 28.21 12.40
C GLU A 160 -7.72 26.88 12.63
N CYS A 161 -8.03 26.17 13.72
CA CYS A 161 -7.55 24.80 13.94
C CYS A 161 -8.01 23.88 12.82
N LEU A 162 -9.31 23.89 12.48
CA LEU A 162 -9.89 23.06 11.41
C LEU A 162 -9.22 23.36 10.06
N LYS A 163 -9.04 24.63 9.72
CA LYS A 163 -8.33 25.03 8.51
C LYS A 163 -6.89 24.50 8.48
N LYS A 164 -6.14 24.67 9.56
CA LYS A 164 -4.75 24.20 9.64
C LYS A 164 -4.64 22.66 9.61
N VAL A 165 -5.59 21.94 10.21
CA VAL A 165 -5.72 20.47 10.09
C VAL A 165 -5.82 20.07 8.62
N LYS A 166 -6.74 20.69 7.87
CA LYS A 166 -6.93 20.41 6.44
C LYS A 166 -5.67 20.72 5.63
N GLU A 167 -5.01 21.83 5.90
CA GLU A 167 -3.75 22.20 5.23
C GLU A 167 -2.60 21.21 5.49
N LEU A 168 -2.52 20.62 6.69
CA LEU A 168 -1.52 19.60 7.02
C LEU A 168 -1.78 18.27 6.29
N ILE A 169 -3.04 17.91 6.05
CA ILE A 169 -3.41 16.66 5.35
C ILE A 169 -2.98 16.71 3.88
N VAL A 170 -3.22 17.82 3.18
CA VAL A 170 -2.87 17.99 1.74
C VAL A 170 -1.48 18.59 1.51
N ALA A 171 -0.64 18.62 2.54
CA ALA A 171 0.68 19.26 2.49
C ALA A 171 1.61 18.66 1.44
N SER A 172 1.51 17.34 1.22
CA SER A 172 2.31 16.60 0.25
C SER A 172 1.98 16.97 -1.20
N GLU A 173 0.71 17.24 -1.50
CA GLU A 173 0.22 17.58 -2.83
C GLU A 173 0.49 19.06 -3.18
N ASN A 174 0.46 19.94 -2.18
CA ASN A 174 0.52 21.41 -2.34
C ASN A 174 1.89 22.03 -2.00
N ALA A 175 2.97 21.26 -2.12
CA ALA A 175 4.34 21.65 -1.73
C ALA A 175 4.88 22.95 -2.37
N THR A 176 4.19 23.50 -3.37
CA THR A 176 4.53 24.74 -4.09
C THR A 176 3.91 26.01 -3.48
N SER A 177 2.91 25.92 -2.59
CA SER A 177 2.23 27.09 -1.99
C SER A 177 2.94 27.61 -0.72
N LYS A 178 4.16 28.12 -0.87
CA LYS A 178 5.04 28.48 0.27
C LYS A 178 4.95 29.92 0.77
N SER A 179 4.15 30.79 0.18
CA SER A 179 4.15 32.22 0.56
C SER A 179 3.04 32.52 1.59
N SER A 180 3.35 32.38 2.88
CA SER A 180 2.70 33.01 4.07
C SER A 180 2.52 32.11 5.30
N LYS A 181 2.87 30.82 5.24
CA LYS A 181 2.64 29.89 6.36
C LYS A 181 3.73 29.99 7.42
N GLU A 182 3.34 30.27 8.67
CA GLU A 182 4.21 30.19 9.85
C GLU A 182 4.35 28.73 10.34
N LYS A 183 5.51 28.38 10.93
CA LYS A 183 5.80 27.05 11.48
C LYS A 183 5.68 25.93 10.43
N LEU A 184 6.36 26.10 9.29
CA LEU A 184 6.42 25.15 8.19
C LEU A 184 6.86 23.75 8.62
N PHE A 185 7.67 23.62 9.68
CA PHE A 185 8.09 22.29 10.18
C PHE A 185 6.91 21.40 10.61
N LEU A 186 5.74 21.98 10.93
CA LEU A 186 4.54 21.18 11.27
C LEU A 186 4.04 20.35 10.07
N TYR A 187 4.23 20.87 8.85
CA TYR A 187 3.84 20.22 7.60
C TYR A 187 4.75 19.03 7.24
N ASP A 188 5.88 18.89 7.91
CA ASP A 188 6.79 17.76 7.75
C ASP A 188 6.35 16.53 8.59
N ILE A 189 5.36 16.68 9.49
CA ILE A 189 4.99 15.61 10.45
C ILE A 189 4.02 14.59 9.84
N VAL A 190 2.87 15.03 9.33
CA VAL A 190 1.76 14.14 8.91
C VAL A 190 1.86 13.73 7.46
N ALA A 191 2.06 14.69 6.55
CA ALA A 191 2.16 14.45 5.10
C ALA A 191 3.32 15.25 4.51
N ASN A 192 4.52 14.68 4.55
CA ASN A 192 5.74 15.43 4.24
C ASN A 192 5.99 15.54 2.73
N GLY A 193 5.56 16.66 2.13
CA GLY A 193 5.80 16.95 0.71
C GLY A 193 7.26 17.24 0.34
N ARG A 194 8.11 17.55 1.31
CA ARG A 194 9.51 17.93 1.07
C ARG A 194 10.38 16.73 0.73
N ASN A 195 10.27 15.67 1.54
CA ASN A 195 11.12 14.48 1.42
C ASN A 195 10.39 13.15 1.67
N GLY A 196 9.10 13.17 2.01
CA GLY A 196 8.30 11.97 2.22
C GLY A 196 8.66 11.18 3.48
N ILE A 197 9.21 11.84 4.50
CA ILE A 197 9.40 11.26 5.84
C ILE A 197 8.34 11.83 6.77
N ASP A 198 7.34 11.03 7.07
CA ASP A 198 6.19 11.40 7.90
C ASP A 198 5.71 10.22 8.76
N VAL A 199 4.89 10.54 9.75
CA VAL A 199 4.40 9.57 10.73
C VAL A 199 3.36 8.60 10.18
N ASP A 200 2.69 8.95 9.07
CA ASP A 200 1.88 8.03 8.27
C ASP A 200 2.71 6.80 7.86
N LYS A 201 3.88 7.04 7.21
CA LYS A 201 4.80 5.97 6.81
C LYS A 201 5.35 5.19 7.98
N PHE A 202 5.56 5.85 9.13
CA PHE A 202 6.06 5.17 10.31
C PHE A 202 5.06 4.14 10.85
N ASP A 203 3.76 4.49 10.87
CA ASP A 203 2.72 3.54 11.27
C ASP A 203 2.56 2.42 10.26
N TYR A 204 2.24 2.74 9.00
CA TYR A 204 1.82 1.70 8.06
C TYR A 204 2.96 0.71 7.78
N ILE A 205 4.22 1.14 7.74
CA ILE A 205 5.34 0.21 7.49
C ILE A 205 5.40 -0.85 8.59
N VAL A 206 5.31 -0.45 9.86
CA VAL A 206 5.38 -1.40 10.97
C VAL A 206 4.13 -2.24 11.05
N ARG A 207 2.95 -1.62 10.89
CA ARG A 207 1.64 -2.28 10.96
C ARG A 207 1.47 -3.31 9.84
N ASP A 208 1.79 -2.94 8.61
CA ASP A 208 1.67 -3.79 7.43
C ASP A 208 2.68 -4.93 7.48
N SER A 209 3.95 -4.65 7.81
CA SER A 209 4.95 -5.72 7.99
C SER A 209 4.47 -6.74 9.01
N ARG A 210 3.97 -6.28 10.17
CA ARG A 210 3.45 -7.18 11.21
C ARG A 210 2.24 -7.99 10.71
N ALA A 211 1.25 -7.35 10.10
CA ALA A 211 0.04 -8.01 9.63
C ALA A 211 0.30 -9.02 8.50
N CYS A 212 1.27 -8.74 7.64
CA CYS A 212 1.69 -9.62 6.55
C CYS A 212 2.68 -10.71 6.98
N GLY A 213 3.16 -10.71 8.23
CA GLY A 213 4.16 -11.67 8.73
C GLY A 213 5.56 -11.43 8.14
N LEU A 214 5.89 -10.19 7.81
CA LEU A 214 7.18 -9.76 7.29
C LEU A 214 8.03 -9.10 8.38
N GLY A 215 9.34 -9.23 8.28
CA GLY A 215 10.26 -8.50 9.16
C GLY A 215 10.29 -7.00 8.83
N CYS A 216 10.23 -6.13 9.85
CA CYS A 216 10.42 -4.70 9.69
C CYS A 216 11.81 -4.29 10.21
N ASN A 217 12.69 -3.90 9.29
CA ASN A 217 14.06 -3.48 9.63
C ASN A 217 14.17 -1.97 9.92
N PHE A 218 13.10 -1.21 9.70
CA PHE A 218 13.02 0.22 10.00
C PHE A 218 12.60 0.44 11.46
N GLN A 219 13.29 1.37 12.14
CA GLN A 219 13.06 1.74 13.54
C GLN A 219 12.75 3.24 13.64
N PHE A 220 11.48 3.60 13.54
CA PHE A 220 11.04 5.00 13.55
C PHE A 220 11.39 5.73 14.86
N GLN A 221 11.48 5.03 15.99
CA GLN A 221 11.78 5.62 17.29
C GLN A 221 13.12 6.36 17.29
N ARG A 222 14.13 5.84 16.56
CA ARG A 222 15.44 6.49 16.42
C ARG A 222 15.35 7.81 15.67
N VAL A 223 14.54 7.84 14.61
CA VAL A 223 14.33 9.01 13.76
C VAL A 223 13.59 10.08 14.56
N LEU A 224 12.48 9.70 15.22
CA LEU A 224 11.70 10.62 16.05
C LEU A 224 12.49 11.16 17.25
N GLU A 225 13.32 10.36 17.90
CA GLU A 225 14.08 10.80 19.08
C GLU A 225 15.20 11.80 18.73
N THR A 226 15.71 11.75 17.50
CA THR A 226 16.91 12.52 17.11
C THR A 226 16.62 13.67 16.15
N MET A 227 15.38 13.85 15.72
CA MET A 227 14.99 14.95 14.83
C MET A 227 15.07 16.31 15.55
N ARG A 228 15.31 17.37 14.77
CA ARG A 228 15.41 18.76 15.23
C ARG A 228 14.88 19.69 14.14
N VAL A 229 14.27 20.80 14.50
CA VAL A 229 13.91 21.85 13.55
C VAL A 229 15.10 22.81 13.35
N ILE A 230 15.50 23.03 12.10
CA ILE A 230 16.51 24.03 11.68
C ILE A 230 15.98 24.74 10.42
N ASP A 231 15.88 26.08 10.49
CA ASP A 231 15.29 26.93 9.45
C ASP A 231 13.87 26.46 9.04
N ASP A 232 13.01 26.23 10.03
CA ASP A 232 11.60 25.85 9.86
C ASP A 232 11.38 24.55 9.05
N GLU A 233 12.32 23.59 9.18
CA GLU A 233 12.31 22.28 8.56
C GLU A 233 12.75 21.21 9.56
N ILE A 234 12.07 20.06 9.57
CA ILE A 234 12.52 18.90 10.35
C ILE A 234 13.77 18.31 9.69
N CYS A 235 14.88 18.42 10.40
CA CYS A 235 16.20 17.90 10.04
C CYS A 235 16.56 16.68 10.91
N TYR A 236 17.43 15.82 10.39
CA TYR A 236 17.80 14.57 11.05
C TYR A 236 19.29 14.51 11.36
N ARG A 237 19.67 13.81 12.43
CA ARG A 237 21.10 13.66 12.73
C ARG A 237 21.79 12.83 11.65
N ALA A 238 22.95 13.28 11.17
CA ALA A 238 23.68 12.64 10.08
C ALA A 238 23.93 11.13 10.28
N LYS A 239 24.14 10.71 11.53
CA LYS A 239 24.32 9.29 11.90
C LYS A 239 23.10 8.40 11.61
N GLU A 240 21.91 8.98 11.46
CA GLU A 240 20.67 8.25 11.16
C GLU A 240 20.39 8.13 9.65
N CYS A 241 21.31 8.59 8.78
CA CYS A 241 21.17 8.50 7.33
C CYS A 241 20.82 7.08 6.85
N LEU A 242 21.48 6.04 7.38
CA LEU A 242 21.17 4.65 7.04
C LEU A 242 19.83 4.16 7.61
N THR A 243 19.40 4.68 8.77
CA THR A 243 18.06 4.39 9.34
C THR A 243 16.97 4.95 8.42
N ILE A 244 17.18 6.16 7.90
CA ILE A 244 16.27 6.78 6.93
C ILE A 244 16.31 6.05 5.59
N HIS A 245 17.48 5.61 5.12
CA HIS A 245 17.54 4.77 3.92
C HIS A 245 16.72 3.46 4.10
N LYS A 246 16.77 2.84 5.29
CA LYS A 246 15.94 1.65 5.60
C LYS A 246 14.45 1.95 5.53
N LEU A 247 13.98 3.15 5.91
CA LEU A 247 12.57 3.55 5.72
C LEU A 247 12.15 3.38 4.26
N PHE A 248 12.89 3.99 3.33
CA PHE A 248 12.54 3.97 1.92
C PHE A 248 12.67 2.58 1.30
N VAL A 249 13.71 1.82 1.67
CA VAL A 249 13.88 0.44 1.19
C VAL A 249 12.78 -0.47 1.71
N THR A 250 12.43 -0.40 3.00
CA THR A 250 11.33 -1.21 3.56
C THR A 250 9.99 -0.86 2.91
N ARG A 251 9.72 0.43 2.64
CA ARG A 251 8.56 0.85 1.86
C ARG A 251 8.56 0.22 0.46
N ALA A 252 9.67 0.32 -0.28
CA ALA A 252 9.77 -0.24 -1.62
C ALA A 252 9.62 -1.76 -1.63
N ASP A 253 10.14 -2.44 -0.61
CA ASP A 253 9.98 -3.88 -0.42
C ASP A 253 8.52 -4.26 -0.16
N LEU A 254 7.79 -3.54 0.70
CA LEU A 254 6.34 -3.73 0.91
C LEU A 254 5.54 -3.53 -0.38
N HIS A 255 5.87 -2.49 -1.17
CA HIS A 255 5.26 -2.29 -2.48
C HIS A 255 5.52 -3.47 -3.42
N ARG A 256 6.77 -3.97 -3.48
CA ARG A 256 7.17 -5.06 -4.37
C ARG A 256 6.54 -6.40 -3.96
N THR A 257 6.56 -6.69 -2.67
CA THR A 257 6.21 -8.01 -2.13
C THR A 257 4.75 -8.15 -1.80
N VAL A 258 4.10 -7.10 -1.26
CA VAL A 258 2.71 -7.14 -0.76
C VAL A 258 1.78 -6.38 -1.70
N TYR A 259 1.89 -5.05 -1.74
CA TYR A 259 0.85 -4.18 -2.33
C TYR A 259 0.68 -4.43 -3.84
N THR A 260 1.75 -4.83 -4.51
CA THR A 260 1.74 -5.08 -5.96
C THR A 260 1.98 -6.54 -6.29
N HIS A 261 1.83 -7.45 -5.32
CA HIS A 261 2.00 -8.88 -5.53
C HIS A 261 1.14 -9.37 -6.72
N ALA A 262 1.70 -10.20 -7.60
CA ALA A 262 1.07 -10.58 -8.86
C ALA A 262 -0.35 -11.16 -8.69
N LYS A 263 -0.58 -11.97 -7.64
CA LYS A 263 -1.93 -12.50 -7.33
C LYS A 263 -2.86 -11.45 -6.72
N VAL A 264 -2.35 -10.48 -5.96
CA VAL A 264 -3.17 -9.38 -5.42
C VAL A 264 -3.68 -8.54 -6.58
N LYS A 265 -2.79 -8.13 -7.49
CA LYS A 265 -3.18 -7.40 -8.70
C LYS A 265 -4.17 -8.17 -9.58
N ALA A 266 -4.05 -9.50 -9.71
CA ALA A 266 -5.03 -10.31 -10.43
C ALA A 266 -6.43 -10.23 -9.80
N ILE A 267 -6.52 -10.27 -8.47
CA ILE A 267 -7.77 -10.17 -7.72
C ILE A 267 -8.35 -8.75 -7.83
N GLU A 268 -7.51 -7.72 -7.67
CA GLU A 268 -7.92 -6.31 -7.82
C GLU A 268 -8.46 -6.03 -9.22
N LEU A 269 -7.74 -6.40 -10.28
CA LEU A 269 -8.20 -6.19 -11.66
C LEU A 269 -9.55 -6.87 -11.92
N MET A 270 -9.72 -8.10 -11.40
CA MET A 270 -10.96 -8.84 -11.54
C MET A 270 -12.11 -8.24 -10.73
N PHE A 271 -11.83 -7.74 -9.53
CA PHE A 271 -12.84 -7.10 -8.69
C PHE A 271 -13.21 -5.71 -9.22
N VAL A 272 -12.28 -4.96 -9.80
CA VAL A 272 -12.60 -3.69 -10.46
C VAL A 272 -13.50 -3.92 -11.67
N ASP A 273 -13.25 -4.97 -12.48
CA ASP A 273 -14.17 -5.34 -13.56
C ASP A 273 -15.58 -5.66 -13.02
N ALA A 274 -15.67 -6.28 -11.83
CA ALA A 274 -16.94 -6.51 -11.14
C ALA A 274 -17.59 -5.19 -10.67
N MET A 275 -16.82 -4.28 -10.08
CA MET A 275 -17.32 -2.97 -9.63
C MET A 275 -17.81 -2.10 -10.78
N ILE A 276 -17.10 -2.08 -11.93
CA ILE A 276 -17.54 -1.35 -13.12
C ILE A 276 -18.91 -1.84 -13.57
N LYS A 277 -19.11 -3.16 -13.59
CA LYS A 277 -20.40 -3.78 -13.95
C LYS A 277 -21.50 -3.52 -12.92
N ALA A 278 -21.13 -3.28 -11.67
CA ALA A 278 -22.07 -2.95 -10.59
C ALA A 278 -22.31 -1.44 -10.43
N ASN A 279 -21.56 -0.59 -11.12
CA ASN A 279 -21.52 0.85 -10.87
C ASN A 279 -22.91 1.48 -10.96
N ASP A 280 -23.65 1.19 -12.03
CA ASP A 280 -24.96 1.79 -12.28
C ASP A 280 -26.03 1.22 -11.33
N ALA A 281 -25.98 -0.07 -11.02
CA ALA A 281 -26.94 -0.70 -10.12
C ALA A 281 -26.74 -0.26 -8.65
N LEU A 282 -25.50 -0.04 -8.23
CA LEU A 282 -25.15 0.37 -6.86
C LEU A 282 -24.88 1.87 -6.71
N GLN A 283 -24.94 2.63 -7.80
CA GLN A 283 -24.70 4.07 -7.83
C GLN A 283 -23.34 4.48 -7.23
N ILE A 284 -22.30 3.66 -7.45
CA ILE A 284 -21.00 3.81 -6.78
C ILE A 284 -20.37 5.16 -7.11
N SER A 285 -20.19 5.46 -8.40
CA SER A 285 -19.60 6.73 -8.85
C SER A 285 -20.49 7.94 -8.57
N ALA A 286 -21.79 7.75 -8.33
CA ALA A 286 -22.70 8.86 -8.04
C ALA A 286 -22.53 9.41 -6.61
N TYR A 287 -21.94 8.62 -5.69
CA TYR A 287 -21.77 9.00 -4.29
C TYR A 287 -20.41 9.63 -3.98
N ILE A 288 -19.47 9.64 -4.94
CA ILE A 288 -18.06 10.01 -4.68
C ILE A 288 -17.81 11.51 -4.49
N ASP A 289 -18.80 12.35 -4.79
CA ASP A 289 -18.70 13.81 -4.69
C ASP A 289 -19.51 14.38 -3.53
N ASP A 290 -20.33 13.58 -2.86
CA ASP A 290 -21.16 14.01 -1.72
C ASP A 290 -20.75 13.24 -0.46
N PRO A 291 -20.07 13.88 0.51
CA PRO A 291 -19.69 13.24 1.77
C PRO A 291 -20.85 12.52 2.47
N ALA A 292 -22.08 13.06 2.42
CA ALA A 292 -23.26 12.49 3.07
C ALA A 292 -23.72 11.15 2.45
N GLN A 293 -23.35 10.87 1.20
CA GLN A 293 -23.51 9.55 0.58
C GLN A 293 -22.22 8.74 0.63
N TYR A 294 -21.07 9.38 0.43
CA TYR A 294 -19.77 8.72 0.31
C TYR A 294 -19.40 7.87 1.52
N TRP A 295 -19.70 8.36 2.74
CA TRP A 295 -19.39 7.61 3.95
C TRP A 295 -20.12 6.26 4.03
N LYS A 296 -21.19 6.05 3.25
CA LYS A 296 -21.93 4.78 3.19
C LYS A 296 -21.25 3.73 2.30
N LEU A 297 -20.21 4.11 1.54
CA LEU A 297 -19.44 3.20 0.72
C LEU A 297 -18.31 2.58 1.55
N ASP A 298 -18.27 1.26 1.67
CA ASP A 298 -17.17 0.54 2.32
C ASP A 298 -16.94 -0.84 1.66
N ASP A 299 -16.11 -1.70 2.26
CA ASP A 299 -15.80 -3.01 1.69
C ASP A 299 -17.01 -3.96 1.67
N THR A 300 -18.12 -3.64 2.34
CA THR A 300 -19.36 -4.43 2.30
C THR A 300 -19.95 -4.49 0.89
N ILE A 301 -19.54 -3.59 -0.01
CA ILE A 301 -19.91 -3.63 -1.43
C ILE A 301 -19.60 -4.98 -2.08
N LEU A 302 -18.49 -5.63 -1.69
CA LEU A 302 -18.16 -6.97 -2.17
C LEU A 302 -19.23 -7.98 -1.76
N LYS A 303 -19.72 -7.89 -0.52
CA LYS A 303 -20.76 -8.77 -0.01
C LYS A 303 -22.13 -8.46 -0.62
N ALA A 304 -22.43 -7.18 -0.86
CA ALA A 304 -23.65 -6.75 -1.53
C ALA A 304 -23.73 -7.33 -2.96
N ILE A 305 -22.63 -7.24 -3.73
CA ILE A 305 -22.53 -7.88 -5.06
C ILE A 305 -22.66 -9.40 -4.94
N GLU A 306 -21.94 -10.02 -4.00
CA GLU A 306 -21.91 -11.49 -3.82
C GLU A 306 -23.30 -12.08 -3.55
N THR A 307 -24.12 -11.38 -2.75
CA THR A 307 -25.39 -11.89 -2.23
C THR A 307 -26.63 -11.35 -2.94
N SER A 308 -26.48 -10.35 -3.82
CA SER A 308 -27.57 -9.84 -4.63
C SER A 308 -28.26 -10.96 -5.41
N SER A 309 -29.59 -10.91 -5.52
CA SER A 309 -30.39 -11.73 -6.44
C SER A 309 -30.75 -10.98 -7.73
N GLY A 310 -30.41 -9.69 -7.83
CA GLY A 310 -30.68 -8.84 -8.98
C GLY A 310 -30.03 -9.36 -10.26
N GLN A 311 -30.74 -9.20 -11.36
CA GLN A 311 -30.27 -9.63 -12.69
C GLN A 311 -29.29 -8.62 -13.30
N ASP A 312 -29.43 -7.34 -12.91
CA ASP A 312 -28.51 -6.23 -13.17
C ASP A 312 -27.11 -6.48 -12.60
N LEU A 313 -27.01 -7.12 -11.43
CA LEU A 313 -25.74 -7.45 -10.78
C LEU A 313 -25.18 -8.83 -11.14
N LYS A 314 -25.82 -9.57 -12.06
CA LYS A 314 -25.43 -10.96 -12.36
C LYS A 314 -23.97 -11.09 -12.79
N GLU A 315 -23.51 -10.28 -13.76
CA GLU A 315 -22.15 -10.40 -14.28
C GLU A 315 -21.09 -10.03 -13.23
N SER A 316 -21.38 -9.00 -12.42
CA SER A 316 -20.54 -8.60 -11.30
C SER A 316 -20.44 -9.70 -10.24
N ARG A 317 -21.59 -10.29 -9.88
CA ARG A 317 -21.70 -11.42 -8.95
C ARG A 317 -20.93 -12.64 -9.45
N ASP A 318 -21.02 -12.97 -10.73
CA ASP A 318 -20.29 -14.09 -11.33
C ASP A 318 -18.77 -13.91 -11.20
N LEU A 319 -18.24 -12.69 -11.40
CA LEU A 319 -16.83 -12.38 -11.17
C LEU A 319 -16.44 -12.52 -9.69
N VAL A 320 -17.24 -12.00 -8.76
CA VAL A 320 -16.99 -12.14 -7.30
C VAL A 320 -16.99 -13.60 -6.87
N LEU A 321 -17.92 -14.42 -7.38
CA LEU A 321 -17.98 -15.85 -7.09
C LEU A 321 -16.76 -16.61 -7.62
N ARG A 322 -16.24 -16.22 -8.79
CA ARG A 322 -14.97 -16.76 -9.31
C ARG A 322 -13.79 -16.40 -8.39
N ILE A 323 -13.72 -15.16 -7.90
CA ILE A 323 -12.71 -14.74 -6.90
C ILE A 323 -12.79 -15.65 -5.65
N ARG A 324 -13.99 -15.86 -5.11
CA ARG A 324 -14.22 -16.74 -3.94
C ARG A 324 -13.75 -18.17 -4.19
N ARG A 325 -13.96 -18.71 -5.39
CA ARG A 325 -13.54 -20.06 -5.80
C ARG A 325 -12.09 -20.16 -6.27
N ARG A 326 -11.34 -19.04 -6.23
CA ARG A 326 -9.97 -18.93 -6.73
C ARG A 326 -9.81 -19.21 -8.23
N ASP A 327 -10.87 -19.07 -9.00
CA ASP A 327 -10.81 -18.95 -10.45
C ASP A 327 -10.47 -17.50 -10.81
N LEU A 328 -9.19 -17.16 -10.62
CA LEU A 328 -8.67 -15.81 -10.80
C LEU A 328 -8.21 -15.58 -12.24
N TYR A 329 -8.01 -14.31 -12.60
CA TYR A 329 -7.22 -13.96 -13.77
C TYR A 329 -5.83 -14.57 -13.66
N GLN A 330 -5.39 -15.24 -14.72
CA GLN A 330 -4.15 -16.01 -14.70
C GLN A 330 -2.98 -15.12 -15.08
N PHE A 331 -1.97 -15.07 -14.22
CA PHE A 331 -0.71 -14.39 -14.54
C PHE A 331 -0.03 -15.11 -15.71
N CYS A 332 0.29 -14.36 -16.77
CA CYS A 332 0.95 -14.90 -17.95
C CYS A 332 2.45 -14.61 -17.90
N ASN A 333 2.82 -13.34 -17.75
CA ASN A 333 4.22 -12.90 -17.86
C ASN A 333 4.43 -11.52 -17.21
N GLU A 334 5.70 -11.16 -16.96
CA GLU A 334 6.13 -9.89 -16.34
C GLU A 334 7.33 -9.31 -17.09
N LEU A 335 7.40 -7.97 -17.12
CA LEU A 335 8.51 -7.18 -17.60
C LEU A 335 8.92 -6.19 -16.50
N THR A 336 10.20 -6.17 -16.14
CA THR A 336 10.79 -4.99 -15.49
C THR A 336 11.41 -4.13 -16.58
N VAL A 337 10.92 -2.90 -16.73
CA VAL A 337 11.35 -2.00 -17.80
C VAL A 337 12.83 -1.65 -17.60
N PRO A 338 13.67 -1.78 -18.63
CA PRO A 338 15.08 -1.43 -18.55
C PRO A 338 15.27 0.02 -18.08
N LYS A 339 16.29 0.25 -17.24
CA LYS A 339 16.55 1.55 -16.60
C LYS A 339 16.66 2.67 -17.63
N GLU A 340 17.30 2.39 -18.76
CA GLU A 340 17.56 3.33 -19.85
C GLU A 340 16.27 3.74 -20.58
N GLN A 341 15.20 2.97 -20.44
CA GLN A 341 13.92 3.17 -21.13
C GLN A 341 12.84 3.79 -20.24
N LEU A 342 13.11 3.97 -18.94
CA LEU A 342 12.14 4.51 -17.97
C LEU A 342 11.63 5.91 -18.36
N GLU A 343 12.46 6.73 -19.01
CA GLU A 343 12.09 8.10 -19.40
C GLU A 343 11.01 8.15 -20.47
N TYR A 344 11.06 7.22 -21.42
CA TYR A 344 10.18 7.19 -22.59
C TYR A 344 9.05 6.17 -22.44
N PHE A 345 8.95 5.54 -21.27
CA PHE A 345 7.96 4.52 -21.02
C PHE A 345 6.54 5.09 -21.11
N LYS A 346 5.68 4.37 -21.82
CA LYS A 346 4.23 4.59 -21.84
C LYS A 346 3.56 3.35 -21.28
N ASN A 347 2.48 3.54 -20.52
CA ASN A 347 1.71 2.44 -19.96
C ASN A 347 1.32 1.45 -21.07
N VAL A 348 1.65 0.18 -20.85
CA VAL A 348 1.31 -0.90 -21.76
C VAL A 348 -0.17 -1.20 -21.62
N THR A 349 -0.86 -1.32 -22.76
CA THR A 349 -2.29 -1.60 -22.83
C THR A 349 -2.54 -3.00 -23.35
N ALA A 350 -3.75 -3.53 -23.14
CA ALA A 350 -4.16 -4.80 -23.74
C ALA A 350 -4.13 -4.76 -25.27
N HIS A 351 -4.35 -3.59 -25.89
CA HIS A 351 -4.25 -3.40 -27.34
C HIS A 351 -2.83 -3.61 -27.85
N ASP A 352 -1.81 -3.09 -27.14
CA ASP A 352 -0.40 -3.28 -27.50
C ASP A 352 0.00 -4.77 -27.53
N ILE A 353 -0.57 -5.55 -26.61
CA ILE A 353 -0.36 -7.01 -26.55
C ILE A 353 -1.05 -7.69 -27.73
N VAL A 354 -2.32 -7.38 -27.98
CA VAL A 354 -3.10 -7.97 -29.10
C VAL A 354 -2.45 -7.66 -30.45
N CYS A 355 -1.92 -6.45 -30.66
CA CYS A 355 -1.17 -6.08 -31.87
C CYS A 355 0.18 -6.83 -32.02
N SER A 356 0.62 -7.52 -30.98
CA SER A 356 1.87 -8.28 -30.96
C SER A 356 1.66 -9.80 -30.97
N GLN A 357 0.42 -10.27 -31.13
CA GLN A 357 0.13 -11.70 -31.24
C GLN A 357 0.74 -12.34 -32.49
N SER A 358 1.07 -13.63 -32.41
CA SER A 358 1.54 -14.44 -33.55
C SER A 358 0.38 -15.20 -34.20
N SER A 359 0.60 -15.69 -35.42
CA SER A 359 -0.38 -16.53 -36.13
C SER A 359 -0.46 -17.97 -35.61
N ASN A 360 0.41 -18.35 -34.66
CA ASN A 360 0.55 -19.73 -34.19
C ASN A 360 -0.44 -20.10 -33.07
N HIS A 361 -1.17 -19.11 -32.55
CA HIS A 361 -2.09 -19.26 -31.43
C HIS A 361 -3.51 -18.76 -31.79
N PRO A 362 -4.54 -19.10 -30.99
CA PRO A 362 -5.88 -18.54 -31.15
C PRO A 362 -5.85 -17.01 -31.09
N THR A 363 -6.69 -16.37 -31.91
CA THR A 363 -6.81 -14.90 -31.93
C THR A 363 -7.16 -14.36 -30.54
N LEU A 364 -6.34 -13.41 -30.07
CA LEU A 364 -6.56 -12.70 -28.82
C LEU A 364 -7.37 -11.44 -29.08
N HIS A 365 -8.30 -11.17 -28.16
CA HIS A 365 -9.04 -9.91 -28.13
C HIS A 365 -8.70 -9.11 -26.86
N VAL A 366 -8.96 -7.81 -26.88
CA VAL A 366 -8.61 -6.88 -25.79
C VAL A 366 -9.29 -7.31 -24.48
N GLU A 367 -10.54 -7.78 -24.56
CA GLU A 367 -11.34 -8.29 -23.45
C GLU A 367 -10.81 -9.60 -22.83
N ASP A 368 -9.85 -10.27 -23.47
CA ASP A 368 -9.22 -11.47 -22.93
C ASP A 368 -8.00 -11.16 -22.04
N ILE A 369 -7.50 -9.91 -22.05
CA ILE A 369 -6.24 -9.51 -21.44
C ILE A 369 -6.48 -8.45 -20.37
N ALA A 370 -5.82 -8.61 -19.22
CA ALA A 370 -5.67 -7.54 -18.24
C ALA A 370 -4.18 -7.17 -18.12
N VAL A 371 -3.89 -5.88 -17.97
CA VAL A 371 -2.51 -5.38 -17.84
C VAL A 371 -2.41 -4.55 -16.57
N SER A 372 -1.35 -4.78 -15.79
CA SER A 372 -1.01 -3.97 -14.63
C SER A 372 0.32 -3.27 -14.88
N ASN A 373 0.30 -1.94 -14.85
CA ASN A 373 1.50 -1.10 -14.92
C ASN A 373 1.76 -0.58 -13.51
N VAL A 374 2.88 -1.00 -12.91
CA VAL A 374 3.22 -0.70 -11.52
C VAL A 374 4.50 0.09 -11.46
N LYS A 375 4.45 1.24 -10.79
CA LYS A 375 5.62 2.04 -10.44
C LYS A 375 5.98 1.82 -8.97
N ILE A 376 7.23 1.51 -8.68
CA ILE A 376 7.77 1.43 -7.32
C ILE A 376 8.95 2.38 -7.25
N ASP A 377 8.99 3.25 -6.25
CA ASP A 377 10.10 4.18 -6.04
C ASP A 377 10.45 4.32 -4.56
N LEU A 378 11.60 4.94 -4.31
CA LEU A 378 12.01 5.37 -2.99
C LEU A 378 11.43 6.76 -2.66
N THR A 379 10.11 6.95 -2.83
CA THR A 379 9.32 8.18 -2.56
C THR A 379 9.58 9.40 -3.45
N ARG A 380 10.64 9.43 -4.26
CA ARG A 380 10.96 10.59 -5.14
C ARG A 380 11.14 10.24 -6.61
N GLY A 381 10.39 9.25 -7.10
CA GLY A 381 10.48 8.83 -8.49
C GLY A 381 11.89 8.36 -8.83
N ARG A 382 12.49 8.96 -9.88
CA ARG A 382 13.84 8.60 -10.35
C ARG A 382 14.97 9.26 -9.52
N ASN A 383 14.62 10.19 -8.63
CA ASN A 383 15.60 10.95 -7.85
C ASN A 383 15.97 10.21 -6.57
N ASN A 384 17.19 10.45 -6.10
CA ASN A 384 17.65 9.96 -4.81
C ASN A 384 16.88 10.66 -3.68
N PRO A 385 16.16 9.94 -2.80
CA PRO A 385 15.42 10.57 -1.72
C PRO A 385 16.32 11.24 -0.68
N LEU A 386 17.58 10.80 -0.53
CA LEU A 386 18.51 11.36 0.45
C LEU A 386 18.94 12.80 0.13
N GLU A 387 18.87 13.22 -1.13
CA GLU A 387 19.26 14.56 -1.57
C GLU A 387 18.28 15.66 -1.14
N SER A 388 17.03 15.31 -0.82
CA SER A 388 16.03 16.24 -0.27
C SER A 388 16.04 16.35 1.26
N ILE A 389 16.94 15.62 1.91
CA ILE A 389 16.93 15.51 3.37
C ILE A 389 18.02 16.42 3.93
N SER A 390 17.59 17.30 4.83
CA SER A 390 18.48 18.11 5.61
C SER A 390 18.98 17.34 6.84
N PHE A 391 20.29 17.24 6.97
CA PHE A 391 20.98 16.62 8.08
C PHE A 391 21.73 17.65 8.93
N PHE A 392 22.00 17.31 10.18
CA PHE A 392 22.88 18.06 11.06
C PHE A 392 23.85 17.12 11.80
N LYS A 393 24.98 17.65 12.28
CA LYS A 393 26.07 16.85 12.85
C LYS A 393 25.75 16.38 14.28
N ASP A 394 25.55 17.34 15.17
CA ASP A 394 25.28 17.18 16.60
C ASP A 394 24.42 18.36 17.09
N TYR A 395 23.95 18.30 18.33
CA TYR A 395 22.97 19.25 18.85
C TYR A 395 23.56 20.66 19.10
N ASP A 396 24.88 20.79 19.11
CA ASP A 396 25.57 22.07 19.22
C ASP A 396 25.66 22.79 17.85
N SER A 397 25.37 22.09 16.75
CA SER A 397 25.34 22.64 15.41
C SER A 397 23.97 23.24 15.06
N SER A 398 23.99 24.47 14.56
CA SER A 398 22.83 25.16 13.97
C SER A 398 22.78 25.06 12.44
N GLU A 399 23.76 24.42 11.82
CA GLU A 399 23.85 24.31 10.37
C GLU A 399 23.24 23.00 9.88
N LYS A 400 22.44 23.08 8.81
CA LYS A 400 21.95 21.92 8.09
C LYS A 400 22.69 21.72 6.77
N PHE A 401 22.88 20.47 6.37
CA PHE A 401 23.56 20.08 5.14
C PHE A 401 22.92 18.82 4.53
N THR A 402 23.11 18.61 3.23
CA THR A 402 22.70 17.38 2.54
C THR A 402 23.86 16.38 2.49
N ILE A 403 23.58 15.08 2.55
CA ILE A 403 24.60 14.03 2.42
C ILE A 403 24.53 13.42 1.01
N LYS A 404 25.66 13.39 0.30
CA LYS A 404 25.78 12.74 -1.01
C LYS A 404 25.97 11.22 -0.84
N ASN A 405 25.40 10.41 -1.74
CA ASN A 405 25.46 8.95 -1.64
C ASN A 405 26.86 8.35 -1.60
N GLU A 406 27.80 8.94 -2.35
CA GLU A 406 29.21 8.53 -2.38
C GLU A 406 29.86 8.56 -0.99
N LEU A 407 29.33 9.40 -0.09
CA LEU A 407 29.81 9.55 1.29
C LEU A 407 29.11 8.61 2.28
N VAL A 408 28.06 7.90 1.85
CA VAL A 408 27.27 7.01 2.72
C VAL A 408 27.70 5.56 2.57
N SER A 409 27.55 4.99 1.37
CA SER A 409 27.97 3.61 1.07
C SER A 409 27.88 3.30 -0.42
N HIS A 410 28.87 2.58 -0.95
CA HIS A 410 28.85 2.05 -2.31
C HIS A 410 27.88 0.87 -2.51
N LEU A 411 27.24 0.38 -1.44
CA LEU A 411 26.21 -0.66 -1.48
C LEU A 411 24.79 -0.10 -1.61
N LEU A 412 24.64 1.22 -1.68
CA LEU A 412 23.35 1.86 -1.96
C LEU A 412 22.93 1.64 -3.42
N PRO A 413 21.61 1.63 -3.71
CA PRO A 413 21.12 1.39 -5.05
C PRO A 413 21.55 2.51 -6.02
N SER A 414 21.88 2.12 -7.26
CA SER A 414 22.21 3.05 -8.35
C SER A 414 20.99 3.51 -9.16
N SER A 415 19.80 2.96 -8.86
CA SER A 415 18.50 3.32 -9.43
C SER A 415 17.47 3.37 -8.30
N TYR A 416 16.56 4.36 -8.33
CA TYR A 416 15.58 4.60 -7.25
C TYR A 416 14.14 4.35 -7.66
N GLN A 417 13.94 3.86 -8.88
CA GLN A 417 12.64 3.56 -9.46
C GLN A 417 12.68 2.27 -10.26
N ASP A 418 11.63 1.48 -10.10
CA ASP A 418 11.24 0.38 -10.97
C ASP A 418 9.92 0.69 -11.64
N LEU A 419 9.79 0.20 -12.87
CA LEU A 419 8.50 0.08 -13.54
C LEU A 419 8.31 -1.36 -13.99
N ILE A 420 7.20 -1.96 -13.53
CA ILE A 420 6.89 -3.37 -13.72
C ILE A 420 5.57 -3.49 -14.46
N VAL A 421 5.58 -4.19 -15.59
CA VAL A 421 4.38 -4.49 -16.37
C VAL A 421 4.06 -5.97 -16.21
N ARG A 422 2.83 -6.28 -15.80
CA ARG A 422 2.32 -7.65 -15.67
C ARG A 422 1.13 -7.84 -16.59
N VAL A 423 1.11 -8.96 -17.30
CA VAL A 423 -0.01 -9.33 -18.18
C VAL A 423 -0.72 -10.57 -17.65
N TYR A 424 -2.04 -10.55 -17.75
CA TYR A 424 -2.93 -11.59 -17.25
C TYR A 424 -3.96 -11.99 -18.30
N SER A 425 -4.39 -13.25 -18.29
CA SER A 425 -5.54 -13.73 -19.06
C SER A 425 -6.82 -13.72 -18.22
N LYS A 426 -7.88 -13.06 -18.71
CA LYS A 426 -9.19 -12.97 -18.04
C LYS A 426 -10.04 -14.23 -18.17
N LYS A 427 -9.85 -14.96 -19.28
CA LYS A 427 -10.60 -16.17 -19.65
C LYS A 427 -9.64 -17.36 -19.83
N PRO A 428 -9.21 -17.99 -18.73
CA PRO A 428 -8.37 -19.17 -18.84
C PRO A 428 -9.14 -20.37 -19.41
N HIS A 429 -10.46 -20.45 -19.17
CA HIS A 429 -11.32 -21.54 -19.60
C HIS A 429 -12.29 -21.09 -20.71
N LEU A 430 -11.93 -21.28 -21.99
CA LEU A 430 -12.96 -21.39 -23.02
C LEU A 430 -13.39 -22.86 -23.08
N VAL A 431 -14.65 -23.09 -22.72
CA VAL A 431 -15.34 -24.37 -22.82
C VAL A 431 -15.54 -24.71 -24.31
N SER A 432 -14.50 -25.22 -24.96
CA SER A 432 -14.69 -26.17 -26.06
C SER A 432 -14.26 -27.54 -25.52
N LYS A 433 -15.05 -28.58 -25.83
CA LYS A 433 -15.03 -29.92 -25.22
C LYS A 433 -13.77 -30.76 -25.46
N MET A 434 -12.57 -30.18 -25.55
CA MET A 434 -11.31 -30.92 -25.66
C MET A 434 -10.28 -30.33 -24.70
N GLU A 435 -9.89 -31.13 -23.70
CA GLU A 435 -8.95 -30.81 -22.62
C GLU A 435 -7.54 -30.39 -23.09
N LEU A 436 -7.26 -30.40 -24.40
CA LEU A 436 -6.01 -29.90 -24.99
C LEU A 436 -5.95 -28.37 -25.22
N PHE A 437 -7.07 -27.62 -25.15
CA PHE A 437 -7.08 -26.18 -25.50
C PHE A 437 -6.77 -25.21 -24.34
N PHE A 438 -6.77 -25.68 -23.10
CA PHE A 438 -6.62 -24.83 -21.90
C PHE A 438 -5.28 -24.07 -21.84
N VAL A 439 -4.23 -24.70 -22.38
CA VAL A 439 -2.86 -24.19 -22.35
C VAL A 439 -2.64 -23.05 -23.38
N HIS A 440 -3.51 -22.93 -24.39
CA HIS A 440 -3.26 -22.03 -25.53
C HIS A 440 -3.41 -20.53 -25.25
N LYS A 441 -4.35 -20.06 -24.40
CA LYS A 441 -4.57 -18.61 -24.23
C LYS A 441 -3.54 -17.95 -23.31
N VAL A 442 -3.15 -18.60 -22.22
CA VAL A 442 -2.10 -18.07 -21.33
C VAL A 442 -0.77 -18.01 -22.09
N GLU A 443 -0.45 -19.06 -22.85
CA GLU A 443 0.73 -19.09 -23.71
C GLU A 443 0.65 -18.04 -24.83
N ALA A 444 -0.50 -17.91 -25.51
CA ALA A 444 -0.71 -16.89 -26.52
C ALA A 444 -0.48 -15.48 -25.97
N VAL A 445 -1.03 -15.16 -24.80
CA VAL A 445 -0.85 -13.84 -24.15
C VAL A 445 0.62 -13.65 -23.74
N SER A 446 1.27 -14.69 -23.21
CA SER A 446 2.69 -14.64 -22.85
C SER A 446 3.57 -14.39 -24.08
N GLU A 447 3.36 -15.13 -25.17
CA GLU A 447 4.12 -14.98 -26.42
C GLU A 447 3.85 -13.61 -27.06
N ALA A 448 2.59 -13.17 -27.12
CA ALA A 448 2.25 -11.85 -27.62
C ALA A 448 2.95 -10.74 -26.82
N PHE A 449 3.07 -10.89 -25.50
CA PHE A 449 3.81 -9.95 -24.67
C PHE A 449 5.33 -10.04 -24.86
N GLU A 450 5.90 -11.23 -25.05
CA GLU A 450 7.31 -11.37 -25.42
C GLU A 450 7.62 -10.73 -26.78
N ASN A 451 6.72 -10.86 -27.75
CA ASN A 451 6.83 -10.21 -29.04
C ASN A 451 6.74 -8.68 -28.90
N PHE A 452 5.86 -8.18 -28.03
CA PHE A 452 5.84 -6.76 -27.67
C PHE A 452 7.18 -6.32 -27.07
N GLN A 453 7.73 -7.06 -26.10
CA GLN A 453 9.02 -6.76 -25.49
C GLN A 453 10.16 -6.72 -26.52
N LEU A 454 10.21 -7.70 -27.42
CA LEU A 454 11.20 -7.75 -28.50
C LEU A 454 11.07 -6.56 -29.45
N LYS A 455 9.85 -6.21 -29.86
CA LYS A 455 9.60 -5.06 -30.76
C LYS A 455 9.96 -3.73 -30.10
N THR A 456 9.63 -3.57 -28.82
CA THR A 456 9.77 -2.29 -28.11
C THR A 456 11.16 -2.09 -27.50
N TYR A 457 11.78 -3.15 -26.97
CA TYR A 457 13.04 -3.07 -26.23
C TYR A 457 14.19 -3.89 -26.83
N GLY A 458 13.94 -4.66 -27.90
CA GLY A 458 14.97 -5.48 -28.55
C GLY A 458 15.42 -6.71 -27.76
N MET A 459 14.78 -7.01 -26.61
CA MET A 459 15.16 -8.11 -25.73
C MET A 459 13.95 -8.72 -25.01
N LYS A 460 14.02 -10.02 -24.72
CA LYS A 460 13.11 -10.67 -23.78
C LYS A 460 13.66 -10.48 -22.37
N THR A 461 12.93 -9.77 -21.52
CA THR A 461 13.38 -9.35 -20.19
C THR A 461 12.69 -10.21 -19.14
N GLN A 462 12.97 -11.52 -19.16
CA GLN A 462 12.41 -12.46 -18.18
C GLN A 462 13.53 -12.94 -17.24
N VAL A 463 13.40 -12.66 -15.94
CA VAL A 463 14.36 -13.11 -14.91
C VAL A 463 14.04 -14.53 -14.43
N HIS A 464 12.76 -14.94 -14.51
CA HIS A 464 12.31 -16.28 -14.11
C HIS A 464 11.28 -16.79 -15.12
N ALA A 465 11.61 -17.83 -15.88
CA ALA A 465 10.62 -18.57 -16.66
C ALA A 465 9.61 -19.22 -15.69
N THR A 466 8.32 -19.22 -16.05
CA THR A 466 7.29 -19.93 -15.28
C THR A 466 7.71 -21.39 -15.09
N PRO A 467 7.91 -21.89 -13.84
CA PRO A 467 8.42 -23.24 -13.62
C PRO A 467 7.51 -24.29 -14.26
N GLU A 468 8.07 -25.26 -14.99
CA GLU A 468 7.31 -26.31 -15.69
C GLU A 468 6.39 -27.11 -14.76
N LYS A 469 6.76 -27.27 -13.48
CA LYS A 469 5.92 -27.91 -12.47
C LYS A 469 4.59 -27.17 -12.21
N LYS A 470 4.51 -25.85 -12.39
CA LYS A 470 3.23 -25.10 -12.34
C LYS A 470 2.41 -25.32 -13.61
N LYS A 471 3.05 -25.51 -14.77
CA LYS A 471 2.40 -25.88 -16.04
C LYS A 471 1.70 -27.24 -15.92
N HIS A 472 2.32 -28.22 -15.25
CA HIS A 472 1.75 -29.57 -15.06
C HIS A 472 0.69 -29.68 -13.94
N LYS A 473 0.82 -28.95 -12.82
CA LYS A 473 -0.21 -28.97 -11.74
C LYS A 473 -1.55 -28.37 -12.17
N GLN A 474 -1.55 -27.53 -13.20
CA GLN A 474 -2.74 -26.94 -13.82
C GLN A 474 -3.52 -27.95 -14.68
N LEU A 475 -2.86 -28.97 -15.23
CA LEU A 475 -3.49 -30.09 -15.94
C LEU A 475 -4.18 -31.08 -14.99
N SER A 476 -3.61 -31.33 -13.80
CA SER A 476 -4.16 -32.33 -12.86
C SER A 476 -5.39 -31.87 -12.09
N ASN A 477 -5.52 -30.57 -11.79
CA ASN A 477 -6.65 -30.02 -11.04
C ASN A 477 -7.91 -29.76 -11.90
N ALA A 478 -7.82 -29.95 -13.21
CA ALA A 478 -8.92 -29.81 -14.16
C ALA A 478 -9.67 -31.14 -14.43
N LEU A 479 -9.14 -32.28 -13.95
CA LEU A 479 -9.75 -33.59 -14.12
C LEU A 479 -10.73 -33.90 -12.97
N PRO A 480 -11.96 -34.37 -13.25
CA PRO A 480 -12.82 -34.94 -12.21
C PRO A 480 -12.18 -36.23 -11.65
N PRO A 481 -12.42 -36.58 -10.37
CA PRO A 481 -11.78 -37.72 -9.72
C PRO A 481 -12.45 -39.04 -10.16
N CYS A 482 -12.36 -39.41 -11.43
CA CYS A 482 -12.78 -40.73 -11.89
C CYS A 482 -12.26 -41.09 -13.29
N MET A 483 -10.95 -41.03 -13.56
CA MET A 483 -10.31 -41.83 -14.61
C MET A 483 -8.81 -42.01 -14.29
N THR A 484 -8.51 -42.84 -13.31
CA THR A 484 -7.18 -43.46 -13.17
C THR A 484 -7.35 -44.96 -13.33
N THR A 485 -7.26 -45.45 -14.56
CA THR A 485 -6.99 -46.87 -14.84
C THR A 485 -5.71 -46.96 -15.65
N SER A 486 -4.66 -47.41 -14.94
CA SER A 486 -3.57 -48.28 -15.41
C SER A 486 -2.99 -48.02 -16.81
N LEU A 487 -1.80 -47.42 -16.84
CA LEU A 487 -0.80 -47.63 -17.89
C LEU A 487 0.59 -47.48 -17.27
N ASP A 488 0.99 -48.52 -16.52
CA ASP A 488 2.39 -48.79 -16.23
C ASP A 488 3.00 -49.48 -17.46
N VAL A 489 3.86 -48.77 -18.18
CA VAL A 489 4.81 -49.38 -19.12
C VAL A 489 6.19 -48.78 -18.88
N ALA A 490 6.98 -49.56 -18.14
CA ALA A 490 8.42 -49.76 -18.23
C ALA A 490 9.30 -48.60 -18.74
N VAL A 491 10.05 -47.98 -17.83
CA VAL A 491 11.36 -47.40 -18.15
C VAL A 491 12.44 -48.20 -17.44
N CYS A 492 13.19 -48.92 -18.26
CA CYS A 492 14.30 -49.76 -17.89
C CYS A 492 15.51 -48.90 -17.46
N THR A 493 16.19 -49.41 -16.44
CA THR A 493 17.36 -48.91 -15.75
C THR A 493 18.56 -48.62 -16.66
N LYS A 494 19.27 -47.51 -16.40
CA LYS A 494 20.73 -47.46 -16.54
C LYS A 494 21.38 -46.82 -15.31
N SER A 495 22.33 -47.58 -14.80
CA SER A 495 23.24 -47.40 -13.67
C SER A 495 24.04 -46.10 -13.66
N GLU A 496 24.24 -45.54 -12.46
CA GLU A 496 25.52 -44.93 -12.08
C GLU A 496 25.93 -45.42 -10.69
N LYS A 497 27.15 -45.96 -10.63
CA LYS A 497 27.84 -46.44 -9.44
C LYS A 497 28.38 -45.24 -8.66
N VAL A 498 28.18 -45.20 -7.35
CA VAL A 498 29.12 -44.54 -6.44
C VAL A 498 29.44 -45.51 -5.31
N MET A 499 30.73 -45.76 -5.16
CA MET A 499 31.37 -46.57 -4.12
C MET A 499 31.11 -45.98 -2.74
N THR A 500 30.68 -46.81 -1.79
CA THR A 500 30.98 -46.61 -0.37
C THR A 500 31.69 -47.84 0.14
N THR A 501 32.90 -47.61 0.64
CA THR A 501 33.82 -48.58 1.20
C THR A 501 33.28 -49.23 2.47
N SER A 502 33.46 -50.54 2.50
CA SER A 502 33.40 -51.51 3.59
C SER A 502 33.89 -51.03 4.96
N LEU A 503 33.15 -51.44 5.99
CA LEU A 503 33.72 -52.09 7.18
C LEU A 503 32.64 -52.95 7.85
N ASP A 504 32.83 -54.26 7.72
CA ASP A 504 32.17 -55.29 8.52
C ASP A 504 32.51 -55.12 10.00
N VAL A 505 31.56 -55.35 10.90
CA VAL A 505 31.66 -56.34 11.99
C VAL A 505 30.23 -56.63 12.47
N ALA A 506 29.86 -57.91 12.37
CA ALA A 506 28.66 -58.48 12.97
C ALA A 506 28.76 -58.46 14.52
N VAL A 507 27.62 -58.36 15.21
CA VAL A 507 27.22 -59.29 16.28
C VAL A 507 25.76 -58.98 16.63
N CYS A 508 24.94 -60.01 16.49
CA CYS A 508 23.59 -60.11 17.01
C CYS A 508 23.69 -60.41 18.52
N THR A 509 22.95 -59.71 19.39
CA THR A 509 22.15 -60.33 20.46
C THR A 509 21.42 -59.29 21.32
N LYS A 510 20.10 -59.51 21.42
CA LYS A 510 19.23 -59.46 22.62
C LYS A 510 18.93 -58.13 23.34
N SER A 511 17.61 -57.84 23.40
CA SER A 511 16.77 -57.42 24.56
C SER A 511 17.39 -56.44 25.57
N ASP A 512 16.79 -55.32 25.94
CA ASP A 512 15.36 -55.01 26.20
C ASP A 512 14.90 -53.65 25.64
#